data_AF-A0A519SWN9-F1
#
_entry.id   AF-A0A519SWN9-F1
#
_cell.length_a   1.000
_cell.length_b   1.000
_cell.length_c   1.000
_cell.angle_alpha   90.00
_cell.angle_beta   90.00
_cell.angle_gamma   90.00
#
_symmetry.space_group_name_H-M   'P 1'
#
loop_
_entity.id
_entity.type
_entity.pdbx_description
1 polymer ?
#
loop_
_entity_poly.entity_id
_entity_poly.type
_entity_poly.pdbx_seq_one_letter_code
_entity_poly.pdbx_strand_id
1 'polypeptide(L)'
;MSFRSGANSDLVLRNLTVTGKLTVNVEETNDIYEDLTVTTTATINDLVVTGDTSLNTLMVSGDTSLNTLEVSGNTLLADVSMNQATATGLTISDTATIQTLEVSDTATIESLIVSGSDNALNVNNGASINTLEVATTTTTNNLTVNEDTSLNSLYVAGSGMIVGDLVVQGTITSESSTDYTTMEVVYYHLTGDNGENNGTIALKENTTGTTNYIVLPSIYDGYTGSGGTYSKQDTSGAISGNIIISNITDSSFTWYLNTSTGDNKNVYLVFLVVYNVTGCDYPISYS
;
A
#
# COMPACT_ATOMS: atom_id res chain seq x y z
N MET A 1 -21.39 14.10 -34.47
CA MET A 1 -22.54 13.32 -34.99
C MET A 1 -23.30 12.77 -33.79
N SER A 2 -24.63 12.75 -33.80
CA SER A 2 -25.42 12.18 -32.70
C SER A 2 -26.36 11.13 -33.26
N PHE A 3 -26.24 9.91 -32.76
CA PHE A 3 -27.20 8.85 -33.02
C PHE A 3 -28.23 8.89 -31.88
N ARG A 4 -29.51 8.98 -32.25
CA ARG A 4 -30.64 8.87 -31.34
C ARG A 4 -31.30 7.53 -31.58
N SER A 5 -31.53 6.78 -30.51
CA SER A 5 -32.06 5.43 -30.60
C SER A 5 -33.56 5.44 -30.83
N GLY A 6 -33.95 4.99 -32.01
CA GLY A 6 -35.27 4.46 -32.26
C GLY A 6 -35.09 3.11 -32.94
N ALA A 7 -35.39 2.03 -32.22
CA ALA A 7 -35.54 0.65 -32.71
C ALA A 7 -34.39 0.04 -33.54
N ASN A 8 -33.14 0.48 -33.39
CA ASN A 8 -31.99 -0.20 -33.99
C ASN A 8 -31.31 -1.06 -32.93
N SER A 9 -31.43 -2.39 -33.07
CA SER A 9 -30.83 -3.35 -32.14
C SER A 9 -29.31 -3.41 -32.21
N ASP A 10 -28.70 -3.03 -33.35
CA ASP A 10 -27.25 -3.01 -33.53
C ASP A 10 -26.80 -1.74 -34.25
N LEU A 11 -25.90 -0.96 -33.65
CA LEU A 11 -25.22 0.16 -34.30
C LEU A 11 -23.78 -0.23 -34.63
N VAL A 12 -23.57 -0.81 -35.82
CA VAL A 12 -22.23 -1.15 -36.32
C VAL A 12 -21.69 -0.03 -37.20
N LEU A 13 -20.62 0.64 -36.75
CA LEU A 13 -19.98 1.75 -37.47
C LEU A 13 -18.67 1.25 -38.10
N ARG A 14 -18.59 1.21 -39.43
CA ARG A 14 -17.38 0.80 -40.17
C ARG A 14 -16.83 1.99 -40.95
N ASN A 15 -15.50 2.21 -40.90
CA ASN A 15 -14.80 3.30 -41.58
C ASN A 15 -15.33 4.71 -41.22
N LEU A 16 -15.82 4.89 -39.98
CA LEU A 16 -16.34 6.18 -39.52
C LEU A 16 -15.17 7.11 -39.15
N THR A 17 -14.96 8.16 -39.95
CA THR A 17 -14.09 9.28 -39.56
C THR A 17 -14.94 10.33 -38.84
N VAL A 18 -14.76 10.49 -37.52
CA VAL A 18 -15.42 11.55 -36.76
C VAL A 18 -14.42 12.68 -36.50
N THR A 19 -14.52 13.76 -37.26
CA THR A 19 -13.64 14.94 -37.07
C THR A 19 -14.13 15.87 -35.95
N GLY A 20 -14.94 15.37 -35.01
CA GLY A 20 -15.61 16.13 -33.95
C GLY A 20 -16.18 15.20 -32.86
N LYS A 21 -17.10 15.68 -32.02
CA LYS A 21 -17.72 14.87 -30.96
C LYS A 21 -18.70 13.83 -31.54
N LEU A 22 -18.54 12.57 -31.14
CA LEU A 22 -19.55 11.53 -31.30
C LEU A 22 -20.31 11.40 -29.98
N THR A 23 -21.58 11.79 -29.96
CA THR A 23 -22.42 11.64 -28.78
C THR A 23 -23.42 10.51 -29.03
N VAL A 24 -23.34 9.46 -28.23
CA VAL A 24 -24.37 8.42 -28.15
C VAL A 24 -25.25 8.77 -26.94
N ASN A 25 -26.42 9.35 -27.19
CA ASN A 25 -27.38 9.74 -26.15
C ASN A 25 -28.52 8.72 -26.10
N VAL A 26 -28.81 8.20 -24.91
CA VAL A 26 -29.91 7.26 -24.67
C VAL A 26 -30.98 7.99 -23.85
N GLU A 27 -32.21 8.07 -24.35
CA GLU A 27 -33.33 8.79 -23.69
C GLU A 27 -34.30 7.86 -22.94
N GLU A 28 -34.18 6.53 -23.06
CA GLU A 28 -35.07 5.58 -22.36
C GLU A 28 -34.30 4.52 -21.54
N THR A 29 -34.78 4.30 -20.31
CA THR A 29 -34.07 3.67 -19.18
C THR A 29 -34.05 2.13 -19.20
N ASN A 30 -34.11 1.46 -20.35
CA ASN A 30 -34.15 -0.02 -20.42
C ASN A 30 -33.55 -0.65 -21.69
N ASP A 31 -32.99 0.11 -22.61
CA ASP A 31 -32.35 -0.48 -23.80
C ASP A 31 -30.92 -0.90 -23.45
N ILE A 32 -30.73 -2.22 -23.33
CA ILE A 32 -29.41 -2.87 -23.30
C ILE A 32 -28.85 -2.79 -24.72
N TYR A 33 -27.76 -2.06 -24.93
CA TYR A 33 -26.95 -2.28 -26.12
C TYR A 33 -26.07 -3.48 -25.88
N GLU A 34 -26.01 -4.39 -26.86
CA GLU A 34 -25.05 -5.48 -26.83
C GLU A 34 -23.65 -4.86 -26.98
N ASP A 35 -23.19 -4.48 -28.18
CA ASP A 35 -21.79 -4.06 -28.34
C ASP A 35 -21.60 -2.79 -29.19
N LEU A 36 -20.66 -1.94 -28.79
CA LEU A 36 -20.07 -0.89 -29.64
C LEU A 36 -18.69 -1.34 -30.09
N THR A 37 -18.56 -1.67 -31.37
CA THR A 37 -17.30 -2.10 -31.97
C THR A 37 -16.76 -1.07 -32.94
N VAL A 38 -15.50 -0.66 -32.73
CA VAL A 38 -14.73 0.19 -33.64
C VAL A 38 -13.47 -0.58 -34.05
N THR A 39 -13.34 -0.86 -35.35
CA THR A 39 -12.26 -1.69 -35.92
C THR A 39 -11.65 -1.01 -37.14
N THR A 40 -10.44 -1.44 -37.52
CA THR A 40 -9.66 -1.07 -38.73
C THR A 40 -8.82 0.20 -38.61
N THR A 41 -9.37 1.37 -38.95
CA THR A 41 -8.68 2.66 -38.85
C THR A 41 -9.73 3.73 -38.61
N ALA A 42 -9.77 4.27 -37.39
CA ALA A 42 -10.70 5.33 -37.02
C ALA A 42 -10.02 6.34 -36.11
N THR A 43 -10.46 7.59 -36.20
CA THR A 43 -10.13 8.60 -35.19
C THR A 43 -11.43 9.02 -34.53
N ILE A 44 -11.49 8.82 -33.23
CA ILE A 44 -12.58 9.27 -32.37
C ILE A 44 -11.98 10.32 -31.45
N ASN A 45 -12.40 11.57 -31.60
CA ASN A 45 -11.96 12.62 -30.68
C ASN A 45 -12.52 12.32 -29.28
N ASP A 46 -13.83 12.35 -29.12
CA ASP A 46 -14.43 12.08 -27.80
C ASP A 46 -15.53 11.04 -27.94
N LEU A 47 -15.47 10.01 -27.11
CA LEU A 47 -16.57 9.08 -26.82
C LEU A 47 -17.02 9.32 -25.38
N VAL A 48 -18.29 9.68 -25.22
CA VAL A 48 -18.87 10.02 -23.92
C VAL A 48 -20.06 9.10 -23.69
N VAL A 49 -19.99 8.30 -22.62
CA VAL A 49 -21.05 7.36 -22.19
C VAL A 49 -21.55 7.80 -20.83
N THR A 50 -22.80 8.28 -20.76
CA THR A 50 -23.31 8.97 -19.57
C THR A 50 -24.78 8.64 -19.31
N GLY A 51 -25.27 8.94 -18.10
CA GLY A 51 -26.67 8.74 -17.72
C GLY A 51 -26.93 7.34 -17.17
N ASP A 52 -28.14 6.81 -17.41
CA ASP A 52 -28.53 5.45 -17.05
C ASP A 52 -28.30 4.50 -18.24
N THR A 53 -27.03 4.28 -18.62
CA THR A 53 -26.66 3.49 -19.81
C THR A 53 -26.10 2.13 -19.42
N SER A 54 -26.48 1.07 -20.12
CA SER A 54 -25.79 -0.23 -20.05
C SER A 54 -25.28 -0.61 -21.44
N LEU A 55 -23.96 -0.78 -21.56
CA LEU A 55 -23.30 -1.27 -22.77
C LEU A 55 -22.53 -2.54 -22.38
N ASN A 56 -22.79 -3.66 -23.05
CA ASN A 56 -22.13 -4.91 -22.72
C ASN A 56 -20.64 -4.82 -23.08
N THR A 57 -20.32 -4.55 -24.35
CA THR A 57 -18.92 -4.46 -24.80
C THR A 57 -18.63 -3.13 -25.50
N LEU A 58 -17.52 -2.49 -25.14
CA LEU A 58 -16.84 -1.50 -25.97
C LEU A 58 -15.53 -2.09 -26.48
N MET A 59 -15.46 -2.39 -27.78
CA MET A 59 -14.22 -2.87 -28.42
C MET A 59 -13.62 -1.78 -29.30
N VAL A 60 -12.39 -1.38 -28.98
CA VAL A 60 -11.59 -0.42 -29.76
C VAL A 60 -10.34 -1.15 -30.26
N SER A 61 -10.25 -1.38 -31.56
CA SER A 61 -9.18 -2.21 -32.13
C SER A 61 -8.64 -1.75 -33.48
N GLY A 62 -7.48 -2.30 -33.87
CA GLY A 62 -6.72 -1.89 -35.05
C GLY A 62 -6.07 -0.52 -34.86
N ASP A 63 -5.64 0.13 -35.94
CA ASP A 63 -5.00 1.46 -35.94
C ASP A 63 -6.02 2.58 -35.62
N THR A 64 -6.70 2.46 -34.48
CA THR A 64 -7.71 3.38 -33.97
C THR A 64 -7.10 4.26 -32.90
N SER A 65 -7.33 5.57 -33.02
CA SER A 65 -7.01 6.56 -32.00
C SER A 65 -8.29 7.08 -31.37
N LEU A 66 -8.40 6.91 -30.07
CA LEU A 66 -9.41 7.50 -29.21
C LEU A 66 -8.74 8.62 -28.42
N ASN A 67 -9.14 9.88 -28.54
CA ASN A 67 -8.54 10.91 -27.68
C ASN A 67 -9.07 10.69 -26.26
N THR A 68 -10.38 10.88 -26.07
CA THR A 68 -11.00 10.72 -24.76
C THR A 68 -12.13 9.69 -24.77
N LEU A 69 -12.14 8.84 -23.76
CA LEU A 69 -13.33 8.11 -23.32
C LEU A 69 -13.70 8.56 -21.92
N GLU A 70 -14.89 9.14 -21.80
CA GLU A 70 -15.48 9.54 -20.53
C GLU A 70 -16.71 8.65 -20.24
N VAL A 71 -16.68 7.96 -19.11
CA VAL A 71 -17.78 7.13 -18.64
C VAL A 71 -18.23 7.66 -17.29
N SER A 72 -19.47 8.14 -17.19
CA SER A 72 -20.00 8.75 -15.95
C SER A 72 -21.49 8.50 -15.75
N GLY A 73 -22.06 8.96 -14.63
CA GLY A 73 -23.44 8.64 -14.25
C GLY A 73 -23.63 7.19 -13.79
N ASN A 74 -24.85 6.67 -13.82
CA ASN A 74 -25.17 5.28 -13.46
C ASN A 74 -25.00 4.38 -14.69
N THR A 75 -23.77 4.35 -15.21
CA THR A 75 -23.40 3.61 -16.42
C THR A 75 -22.72 2.29 -16.04
N LEU A 76 -23.14 1.19 -16.67
CA LEU A 76 -22.44 -0.10 -16.61
C LEU A 76 -21.80 -0.38 -17.97
N LEU A 77 -20.46 -0.53 -17.98
CA LEU A 77 -19.74 -1.20 -19.06
C LEU A 77 -19.33 -2.58 -18.56
N ALA A 78 -19.80 -3.66 -19.17
CA ALA A 78 -19.35 -4.99 -18.72
C ALA A 78 -17.88 -5.18 -19.11
N ASP A 79 -17.56 -5.03 -20.39
CA ASP A 79 -16.22 -5.22 -20.90
C ASP A 79 -15.78 -4.04 -21.79
N VAL A 80 -14.60 -3.50 -21.53
CA VAL A 80 -13.89 -2.58 -22.43
C VAL A 80 -12.62 -3.28 -22.89
N SER A 81 -12.49 -3.49 -24.20
CA SER A 81 -11.31 -4.13 -24.78
C SER A 81 -10.61 -3.17 -25.74
N MET A 82 -9.34 -2.90 -25.46
CA MET A 82 -8.45 -2.11 -26.30
C MET A 82 -7.33 -2.99 -26.83
N ASN A 83 -7.24 -3.12 -28.15
CA ASN A 83 -6.28 -4.00 -28.83
C ASN A 83 -5.62 -3.27 -30.01
N GLN A 84 -4.29 -3.10 -29.98
CA GLN A 84 -3.56 -2.32 -31.00
C GLN A 84 -4.05 -0.86 -31.16
N ALA A 85 -4.76 -0.32 -30.17
CA ALA A 85 -5.35 1.03 -30.20
C ALA A 85 -4.60 2.02 -29.30
N THR A 86 -4.82 3.31 -29.51
CA THR A 86 -4.23 4.39 -28.70
C THR A 86 -5.34 5.19 -28.00
N ALA A 87 -5.23 5.39 -26.68
CA ALA A 87 -6.06 6.31 -25.92
C ALA A 87 -5.22 7.35 -25.18
N THR A 88 -5.56 8.64 -25.28
CA THR A 88 -4.87 9.68 -24.49
C THR A 88 -5.47 9.80 -23.09
N GLY A 89 -6.79 9.70 -22.97
CA GLY A 89 -7.49 9.73 -21.69
C GLY A 89 -8.64 8.75 -21.62
N LEU A 90 -8.65 7.90 -20.61
CA LEU A 90 -9.78 7.08 -20.21
C LEU A 90 -10.18 7.47 -18.79
N THR A 91 -11.37 8.04 -18.62
CA THR A 91 -11.89 8.48 -17.32
C THR A 91 -13.19 7.77 -17.01
N ILE A 92 -13.24 7.11 -15.86
CA ILE A 92 -14.43 6.44 -15.32
C ILE A 92 -14.76 7.14 -14.01
N SER A 93 -15.91 7.82 -13.95
CA SER A 93 -16.26 8.68 -12.82
C SER A 93 -17.66 8.43 -12.25
N ASP A 94 -17.93 9.07 -11.12
CA ASP A 94 -19.19 8.98 -10.37
C ASP A 94 -19.55 7.53 -9.99
N THR A 95 -20.77 7.09 -10.32
CA THR A 95 -21.28 5.73 -10.07
C THR A 95 -21.02 4.78 -11.24
N ALA A 96 -20.25 5.19 -12.25
CA ALA A 96 -19.99 4.33 -13.39
C ALA A 96 -19.10 3.16 -13.00
N THR A 97 -19.36 1.99 -13.56
CA THR A 97 -18.59 0.78 -13.32
C THR A 97 -18.15 0.16 -14.64
N ILE A 98 -16.91 -0.32 -14.66
CA ILE A 98 -16.37 -1.19 -15.70
C ILE A 98 -16.03 -2.52 -15.04
N GLN A 99 -16.71 -3.61 -15.40
CA GLN A 99 -16.40 -4.91 -14.78
C GLN A 99 -15.00 -5.38 -15.21
N THR A 100 -14.70 -5.30 -16.51
CA THR A 100 -13.38 -5.63 -17.06
C THR A 100 -12.88 -4.54 -18.01
N LEU A 101 -11.71 -3.98 -17.74
CA LEU A 101 -10.92 -3.25 -18.73
C LEU A 101 -9.73 -4.11 -19.14
N GLU A 102 -9.74 -4.56 -20.40
CA GLU A 102 -8.65 -5.29 -21.02
C GLU A 102 -7.87 -4.38 -21.98
N VAL A 103 -6.57 -4.24 -21.74
CA VAL A 103 -5.64 -3.54 -22.63
C VAL A 103 -4.61 -4.56 -23.10
N SER A 104 -4.56 -4.81 -24.41
CA SER A 104 -3.76 -5.90 -24.97
C SER A 104 -3.00 -5.50 -26.24
N ASP A 105 -2.01 -6.33 -26.59
CA ASP A 105 -1.12 -6.17 -27.73
C ASP A 105 -0.41 -4.82 -27.68
N THR A 106 -0.20 -4.14 -28.82
CA THR A 106 0.45 -2.82 -28.83
C THR A 106 -0.47 -1.67 -28.40
N ALA A 107 -1.52 -1.95 -27.63
CA ALA A 107 -2.42 -0.90 -27.16
C ALA A 107 -1.75 -0.01 -26.10
N THR A 108 -2.04 1.28 -26.15
CA THR A 108 -1.47 2.27 -25.22
C THR A 108 -2.55 3.16 -24.63
N ILE A 109 -2.48 3.40 -23.33
CA ILE A 109 -3.28 4.41 -22.61
C ILE A 109 -2.32 5.37 -21.92
N GLU A 110 -2.40 6.66 -22.25
CA GLU A 110 -1.55 7.67 -21.60
C GLU A 110 -2.02 7.99 -20.18
N SER A 111 -3.32 8.17 -19.97
CA SER A 111 -3.91 8.39 -18.64
C SER A 111 -5.19 7.57 -18.46
N LEU A 112 -5.21 6.75 -17.42
CA LEU A 112 -6.39 6.03 -16.94
C LEU A 112 -6.73 6.51 -15.53
N ILE A 113 -7.92 7.11 -15.39
CA ILE A 113 -8.47 7.54 -14.11
C ILE A 113 -9.69 6.68 -13.81
N VAL A 114 -9.66 5.98 -12.68
CA VAL A 114 -10.77 5.13 -12.23
C VAL A 114 -11.27 5.65 -10.89
N SER A 115 -12.53 6.11 -10.84
CA SER A 115 -13.18 6.62 -9.61
C SER A 115 -14.46 5.88 -9.18
N GLY A 116 -14.85 4.80 -9.86
CA GLY A 116 -15.99 3.92 -9.53
C GLY A 116 -15.66 2.64 -8.73
N SER A 117 -16.68 1.92 -8.27
CA SER A 117 -16.52 0.65 -7.52
C SER A 117 -16.49 -0.59 -8.44
N ASP A 118 -15.88 -1.68 -7.96
CA ASP A 118 -15.90 -3.02 -8.58
C ASP A 118 -15.23 -3.17 -9.96
N ASN A 119 -14.15 -2.41 -10.19
CA ASN A 119 -13.42 -2.51 -11.45
C ASN A 119 -12.33 -3.60 -11.41
N ALA A 120 -12.24 -4.41 -12.47
CA ALA A 120 -11.08 -5.26 -12.74
C ALA A 120 -10.29 -4.70 -13.94
N LEU A 121 -8.99 -4.50 -13.75
CA LEU A 121 -8.08 -4.00 -14.78
C LEU A 121 -7.04 -5.06 -15.14
N ASN A 122 -7.05 -5.48 -16.41
CA ASN A 122 -6.13 -6.46 -16.98
C ASN A 122 -5.31 -5.82 -18.11
N VAL A 123 -4.00 -5.74 -17.93
CA VAL A 123 -3.05 -5.20 -18.92
C VAL A 123 -2.10 -6.30 -19.36
N ASN A 124 -2.13 -6.67 -20.64
CA ASN A 124 -1.44 -7.87 -21.17
C ASN A 124 -0.73 -7.63 -22.52
N ASN A 125 0.08 -8.60 -22.94
CA ASN A 125 0.65 -8.72 -24.30
C ASN A 125 1.41 -7.48 -24.83
N GLY A 126 2.24 -6.83 -24.03
CA GLY A 126 3.01 -5.65 -24.48
C GLY A 126 2.22 -4.32 -24.50
N ALA A 127 1.02 -4.32 -23.91
CA ALA A 127 0.26 -3.10 -23.70
C ALA A 127 0.94 -2.18 -22.67
N SER A 128 0.66 -0.88 -22.75
CA SER A 128 1.20 0.09 -21.80
C SER A 128 0.13 1.01 -21.25
N ILE A 129 0.14 1.22 -19.94
CA ILE A 129 -0.55 2.32 -19.28
C ILE A 129 0.50 3.23 -18.67
N ASN A 130 0.57 4.49 -19.11
CA ASN A 130 1.59 5.41 -18.60
C ASN A 130 1.25 5.88 -17.19
N THR A 131 0.02 6.36 -16.97
CA THR A 131 -0.46 6.75 -15.64
C THR A 131 -1.77 6.04 -15.31
N LEU A 132 -1.78 5.30 -14.20
CA LEU A 132 -3.00 4.78 -13.58
C LEU A 132 -3.25 5.53 -12.26
N GLU A 133 -4.35 6.28 -12.21
CA GLU A 133 -4.86 6.92 -11.00
C GLU A 133 -6.09 6.17 -10.48
N VAL A 134 -5.97 5.68 -9.25
CA VAL A 134 -7.04 4.98 -8.53
C VAL A 134 -7.55 5.94 -7.45
N ALA A 135 -8.75 6.50 -7.65
CA ALA A 135 -9.30 7.53 -6.78
C ALA A 135 -9.84 6.96 -5.44
N THR A 136 -10.02 7.86 -4.47
CA THR A 136 -10.20 7.56 -3.04
C THR A 136 -11.42 6.72 -2.65
N THR A 137 -12.39 6.52 -3.54
CA THR A 137 -13.63 5.76 -3.29
C THR A 137 -13.73 4.46 -4.09
N THR A 138 -12.64 4.04 -4.71
CA THR A 138 -12.64 2.86 -5.59
C THR A 138 -12.20 1.59 -4.89
N THR A 139 -12.93 0.51 -5.18
CA THR A 139 -12.46 -0.85 -4.92
C THR A 139 -11.97 -1.39 -6.27
N THR A 140 -10.65 -1.44 -6.46
CA THR A 140 -10.06 -2.19 -7.58
C THR A 140 -9.90 -3.63 -7.10
N ASN A 141 -10.73 -4.54 -7.63
CA ASN A 141 -10.74 -5.93 -7.16
C ASN A 141 -9.46 -6.66 -7.55
N ASN A 142 -8.95 -6.39 -8.75
CA ASN A 142 -7.68 -6.91 -9.25
C ASN A 142 -7.00 -5.88 -10.16
N LEU A 143 -5.69 -5.66 -9.97
CA LEU A 143 -4.80 -5.02 -10.94
C LEU A 143 -3.78 -6.06 -11.39
N THR A 144 -3.90 -6.53 -12.63
CA THR A 144 -2.97 -7.51 -13.21
C THR A 144 -2.19 -6.85 -14.33
N VAL A 145 -0.86 -6.87 -14.22
CA VAL A 145 0.10 -6.37 -15.22
C VAL A 145 1.05 -7.53 -15.53
N ASN A 146 0.98 -8.12 -16.73
CA ASN A 146 1.78 -9.30 -17.11
C ASN A 146 2.49 -9.10 -18.46
N GLU A 147 3.39 -10.02 -18.84
CA GLU A 147 3.91 -10.18 -20.22
C GLU A 147 4.34 -8.89 -20.96
N ASP A 148 5.60 -8.47 -20.80
CA ASP A 148 6.22 -7.33 -21.53
C ASP A 148 5.44 -6.00 -21.47
N THR A 149 4.52 -5.84 -20.50
CA THR A 149 3.76 -4.61 -20.27
C THR A 149 4.51 -3.63 -19.37
N SER A 150 4.21 -2.34 -19.53
CA SER A 150 4.75 -1.28 -18.67
C SER A 150 3.62 -0.50 -18.00
N LEU A 151 3.65 -0.44 -16.66
CA LEU A 151 2.92 0.54 -15.86
C LEU A 151 3.94 1.54 -15.31
N ASN A 152 4.04 2.72 -15.91
CA ASN A 152 5.12 3.67 -15.56
C ASN A 152 4.88 4.33 -14.19
N SER A 153 3.61 4.56 -13.84
CA SER A 153 3.24 5.13 -12.55
C SER A 153 1.89 4.60 -12.09
N LEU A 154 1.87 4.07 -10.86
CA LEU A 154 0.66 3.73 -10.12
C LEU A 154 0.50 4.74 -8.99
N TYR A 155 -0.54 5.55 -9.05
CA TYR A 155 -0.90 6.49 -7.99
C TYR A 155 -2.21 6.07 -7.33
N VAL A 156 -2.12 5.66 -6.06
CA VAL A 156 -3.28 5.30 -5.24
C VAL A 156 -3.56 6.43 -4.27
N ALA A 157 -4.68 7.13 -4.47
CA ALA A 157 -5.06 8.22 -3.58
C ALA A 157 -5.75 7.69 -2.31
N GLY A 158 -5.36 8.19 -1.14
CA GLY A 158 -5.97 7.83 0.14
C GLY A 158 -5.34 6.61 0.83
N SER A 159 -6.13 5.82 1.56
CA SER A 159 -5.66 4.67 2.33
C SER A 159 -5.74 3.37 1.51
N GLY A 160 -4.79 3.16 0.60
CA GLY A 160 -4.66 1.90 -0.13
C GLY A 160 -4.25 0.75 0.81
N MET A 161 -4.92 -0.40 0.72
CA MET A 161 -4.59 -1.60 1.49
C MET A 161 -4.37 -2.77 0.55
N ILE A 162 -3.23 -3.44 0.66
CA ILE A 162 -2.96 -4.72 0.01
C ILE A 162 -3.28 -5.81 1.03
N VAL A 163 -4.34 -6.58 0.80
CA VAL A 163 -4.83 -7.63 1.73
C VAL A 163 -4.10 -8.98 1.51
N GLY A 164 -3.09 -9.02 0.64
CA GLY A 164 -2.31 -10.21 0.31
C GLY A 164 -0.82 -9.91 0.13
N ASP A 165 -0.15 -10.68 -0.73
CA ASP A 165 1.28 -10.52 -0.98
C ASP A 165 1.55 -9.35 -1.93
N LEU A 166 2.50 -8.50 -1.58
CA LEU A 166 3.13 -7.53 -2.48
C LEU A 166 4.47 -8.10 -2.95
N VAL A 167 4.57 -8.46 -4.23
CA VAL A 167 5.83 -8.92 -4.83
C VAL A 167 6.39 -7.81 -5.73
N VAL A 168 7.53 -7.23 -5.34
CA VAL A 168 8.23 -6.20 -6.13
C VAL A 168 9.57 -6.76 -6.58
N GLN A 169 9.76 -6.92 -7.90
CA GLN A 169 11.02 -7.38 -8.50
C GLN A 169 11.96 -6.20 -8.84
N GLY A 170 12.01 -5.21 -7.95
CA GLY A 170 12.72 -3.95 -8.14
C GLY A 170 12.95 -3.23 -6.81
N THR A 171 13.30 -1.95 -6.85
CA THR A 171 13.52 -1.14 -5.64
C THR A 171 12.23 -0.44 -5.23
N ILE A 172 11.79 -0.65 -3.99
CA ILE A 172 10.79 0.18 -3.35
C ILE A 172 11.51 1.38 -2.74
N THR A 173 11.32 2.58 -3.31
CA THR A 173 11.77 3.83 -2.70
C THR A 173 10.60 4.45 -1.95
N SER A 174 10.65 4.42 -0.63
CA SER A 174 9.73 5.16 0.22
C SER A 174 10.32 6.53 0.53
N GLU A 175 9.58 7.60 0.33
CA GLU A 175 9.84 8.84 1.05
C GLU A 175 9.40 8.60 2.49
N SER A 176 10.35 8.14 3.31
CA SER A 176 10.07 7.68 4.67
C SER A 176 9.31 8.75 5.45
N SER A 177 8.11 8.40 5.90
CA SER A 177 7.54 8.98 7.12
C SER A 177 8.61 8.88 8.21
N THR A 178 8.97 10.02 8.80
CA THR A 178 9.96 10.11 9.89
C THR A 178 9.41 9.61 11.23
N ASP A 179 8.17 9.10 11.26
CA ASP A 179 7.40 8.91 12.49
C ASP A 179 7.27 7.45 12.92
N TYR A 180 8.08 6.54 12.39
CA TYR A 180 8.10 5.18 12.91
C TYR A 180 8.84 5.14 14.25
N THR A 181 8.11 4.73 15.29
CA THR A 181 8.69 4.23 16.53
C THR A 181 9.42 2.93 16.23
N THR A 182 10.74 3.00 16.07
CA THR A 182 11.58 1.79 16.02
C THR A 182 11.78 1.26 17.44
N MET A 183 11.98 -0.05 17.56
CA MET A 183 12.23 -0.71 18.84
C MET A 183 13.46 -1.61 18.75
N GLU A 184 14.28 -1.62 19.80
CA GLU A 184 15.41 -2.54 19.96
C GLU A 184 15.25 -3.30 21.28
N VAL A 185 15.46 -4.61 21.27
CA VAL A 185 15.47 -5.42 22.49
C VAL A 185 16.89 -5.91 22.75
N VAL A 186 17.45 -5.52 23.88
CA VAL A 186 18.82 -5.89 24.28
C VAL A 186 18.80 -6.80 25.50
N TYR A 187 19.63 -7.83 25.48
CA TYR A 187 19.74 -8.84 26.53
C TYR A 187 21.12 -8.77 27.20
N TYR A 188 21.15 -8.91 28.52
CA TYR A 188 22.38 -9.07 29.30
C TYR A 188 22.23 -10.23 30.28
N HIS A 189 23.10 -11.23 30.19
CA HIS A 189 23.12 -12.37 31.10
C HIS A 189 24.01 -12.06 32.30
N LEU A 190 23.39 -11.91 33.48
CA LEU A 190 24.09 -11.62 34.72
C LEU A 190 24.39 -12.92 35.47
N THR A 191 25.69 -13.19 35.66
CA THR A 191 26.20 -14.38 36.36
C THR A 191 27.24 -14.01 37.43
N GLY A 192 27.42 -14.87 38.42
CA GLY A 192 28.42 -14.70 39.50
C GLY A 192 27.84 -14.02 40.75
N ASP A 193 28.70 -13.63 41.68
CA ASP A 193 28.34 -13.25 43.06
C ASP A 193 28.65 -11.78 43.43
N ASN A 194 29.06 -10.97 42.45
CA ASN A 194 29.39 -9.55 42.63
C ASN A 194 28.21 -8.73 43.16
N GLY A 195 28.39 -7.95 44.24
CA GLY A 195 27.33 -7.14 44.85
C GLY A 195 26.89 -5.92 44.02
N GLU A 196 27.79 -5.33 43.25
CA GLU A 196 27.49 -4.20 42.37
C GLU A 196 27.65 -4.62 40.92
N ASN A 197 26.57 -4.50 40.13
CA ASN A 197 26.57 -4.88 38.72
C ASN A 197 26.19 -3.68 37.87
N ASN A 198 27.01 -3.38 36.87
CA ASN A 198 26.75 -2.30 35.94
C ASN A 198 27.29 -2.66 34.55
N GLY A 199 26.80 -1.94 33.55
CA GLY A 199 27.26 -2.09 32.17
C GLY A 199 26.80 -0.94 31.29
N THR A 200 27.36 -0.89 30.09
CA THR A 200 26.94 0.03 29.03
C THR A 200 26.30 -0.79 27.91
N ILE A 201 25.12 -0.38 27.47
CA ILE A 201 24.45 -0.94 26.31
C ILE A 201 24.61 0.04 25.15
N ALA A 202 25.25 -0.42 24.07
CA ALA A 202 25.30 0.31 22.82
C ALA A 202 23.99 0.10 22.02
N LEU A 203 23.46 1.18 21.48
CA LEU A 203 22.25 1.20 20.66
C LEU A 203 22.61 0.96 19.20
N LYS A 204 21.86 0.11 18.53
CA LYS A 204 22.07 -0.20 17.10
C LYS A 204 21.02 0.45 16.23
N GLU A 205 19.80 0.59 16.74
CA GLU A 205 18.64 1.02 15.96
C GLU A 205 18.27 2.50 16.19
N ASN A 206 19.12 3.26 16.90
CA ASN A 206 18.95 4.71 17.09
C ASN A 206 19.40 5.51 15.86
N THR A 207 18.66 5.38 14.77
CA THR A 207 19.01 6.00 13.49
C THR A 207 18.89 7.52 13.50
N THR A 208 18.19 8.11 14.48
CA THR A 208 18.01 9.57 14.58
C THR A 208 19.19 10.26 15.25
N GLY A 209 20.07 9.54 15.95
CA GLY A 209 21.20 10.12 16.66
C GLY A 209 20.76 11.09 17.76
N THR A 210 19.60 10.85 18.37
CA THR A 210 19.05 11.69 19.45
C THR A 210 18.96 10.90 20.76
N THR A 211 18.81 11.59 21.89
CA THR A 211 18.50 10.96 23.18
C THR A 211 16.99 10.73 23.37
N ASN A 212 16.19 10.85 22.31
CA ASN A 212 14.74 10.74 22.37
C ASN A 212 14.31 9.26 22.30
N TYR A 213 14.62 8.50 23.34
CA TYR A 213 14.22 7.12 23.47
C TYR A 213 13.93 6.72 24.92
N ILE A 214 13.06 5.73 25.06
CA ILE A 214 12.64 5.13 26.32
C ILE A 214 13.42 3.85 26.50
N VAL A 215 13.92 3.58 27.71
CA VAL A 215 14.46 2.27 28.09
C VAL A 215 13.53 1.64 29.14
N LEU A 216 12.97 0.49 28.81
CA LEU A 216 12.10 -0.29 29.69
C LEU A 216 12.85 -1.55 30.17
N PRO A 217 13.50 -1.50 31.35
CA PRO A 217 14.25 -2.64 31.86
C PRO A 217 13.32 -3.69 32.48
N SER A 218 13.68 -4.96 32.30
CA SER A 218 13.01 -6.12 32.87
C SER A 218 14.04 -7.15 33.34
N ILE A 219 13.68 -7.93 34.35
CA ILE A 219 14.52 -9.03 34.89
C ILE A 219 13.75 -10.32 34.67
N TYR A 220 14.37 -11.27 33.97
CA TYR A 220 13.85 -12.61 33.77
C TYR A 220 14.74 -13.60 34.50
N ASP A 221 14.15 -14.38 35.40
CA ASP A 221 14.78 -15.49 36.09
C ASP A 221 14.15 -16.82 35.66
N GLY A 222 15.01 -17.78 35.30
CA GLY A 222 14.62 -19.14 34.96
C GLY A 222 15.07 -20.06 36.08
N TYR A 223 14.20 -20.37 37.05
CA TYR A 223 14.53 -21.30 38.11
C TYR A 223 14.52 -22.75 37.60
N THR A 224 15.69 -23.37 37.49
CA THR A 224 15.82 -24.83 37.38
C THR A 224 17.12 -25.32 38.04
N GLY A 225 17.11 -25.50 39.38
CA GLY A 225 18.22 -26.15 40.07
C GLY A 225 17.97 -26.36 41.57
N SER A 226 18.14 -27.58 42.05
CA SER A 226 18.00 -27.98 43.47
C SER A 226 19.21 -27.59 44.35
N GLY A 227 19.97 -26.55 43.98
CA GLY A 227 21.24 -26.21 44.62
C GLY A 227 21.50 -24.72 44.64
N GLY A 228 20.90 -24.02 45.63
CA GLY A 228 21.42 -22.75 46.15
C GLY A 228 21.49 -21.56 45.19
N THR A 229 20.57 -21.42 44.22
CA THR A 229 20.46 -20.21 43.40
C THR A 229 19.07 -19.61 43.61
N TYR A 230 18.98 -18.47 44.28
CA TYR A 230 17.73 -17.88 44.76
C TYR A 230 16.99 -17.11 43.66
N SER A 231 15.66 -17.15 43.72
CA SER A 231 14.75 -16.33 42.91
C SER A 231 14.73 -14.89 43.42
N LYS A 232 14.26 -13.93 42.60
CA LYS A 232 14.10 -12.51 42.98
C LYS A 232 13.24 -12.29 44.24
N GLN A 233 12.46 -13.29 44.67
CA GLN A 233 11.46 -13.17 45.74
C GLN A 233 11.76 -13.99 47.00
N ASP A 234 12.77 -14.86 46.99
CA ASP A 234 13.12 -15.62 48.19
C ASP A 234 13.93 -14.77 49.17
N THR A 235 13.72 -15.06 50.44
CA THR A 235 14.07 -14.28 51.65
C THR A 235 15.57 -13.95 51.83
N SER A 236 16.45 -14.31 50.90
CA SER A 236 17.87 -13.94 50.85
C SER A 236 18.23 -12.81 49.86
N GLY A 237 17.29 -12.29 49.06
CA GLY A 237 17.43 -10.96 48.44
C GLY A 237 18.60 -10.78 47.46
N ALA A 238 18.94 -11.80 46.67
CA ALA A 238 20.01 -11.74 45.65
C ALA A 238 19.91 -10.52 44.72
N ILE A 239 18.67 -10.08 44.43
CA ILE A 239 18.38 -8.84 43.71
C ILE A 239 17.46 -8.00 44.59
N SER A 240 18.01 -7.01 45.28
CA SER A 240 17.30 -6.17 46.24
C SER A 240 16.97 -4.76 45.71
N GLY A 241 17.39 -4.45 44.47
CA GLY A 241 17.26 -3.12 43.86
C GLY A 241 16.48 -3.09 42.55
N ASN A 242 16.12 -1.87 42.16
CA ASN A 242 15.64 -1.57 40.81
C ASN A 242 16.84 -1.48 39.84
N ILE A 243 16.61 -1.78 38.57
CA ILE A 243 17.56 -1.42 37.52
C ILE A 243 17.48 0.10 37.35
N ILE A 244 18.61 0.77 37.54
CA ILE A 244 18.76 2.19 37.32
C ILE A 244 19.37 2.38 35.94
N ILE A 245 18.66 3.10 35.07
CA ILE A 245 19.20 3.55 33.78
C ILE A 245 19.82 4.93 34.00
N SER A 246 20.97 5.20 33.39
CA SER A 246 21.68 6.48 33.49
C SER A 246 22.58 6.70 32.27
N ASN A 247 23.23 7.87 32.19
CA ASN A 247 24.14 8.26 31.10
C ASN A 247 23.57 7.95 29.70
N ILE A 248 22.31 8.35 29.48
CA ILE A 248 21.62 8.23 28.19
C ILE A 248 22.31 9.16 27.19
N THR A 249 22.76 8.59 26.07
CA THR A 249 23.42 9.27 24.95
C THR A 249 22.76 8.84 23.64
N ASP A 250 23.09 9.49 22.54
CA ASP A 250 22.58 9.10 21.21
C ASP A 250 22.94 7.67 20.77
N SER A 251 23.91 7.04 21.42
CA SER A 251 24.50 5.76 20.99
C SER A 251 24.56 4.72 22.08
N SER A 252 24.22 5.07 23.33
CA SER A 252 24.29 4.15 24.46
C SER A 252 23.55 4.64 25.70
N PHE A 253 23.30 3.72 26.63
CA PHE A 253 22.96 4.05 28.03
C PHE A 253 23.74 3.14 28.98
N THR A 254 23.91 3.59 30.22
CA THR A 254 24.43 2.74 31.30
C THR A 254 23.30 2.20 32.16
N TRP A 255 23.48 0.99 32.68
CA TRP A 255 22.58 0.41 33.67
C TRP A 255 23.36 0.05 34.94
N TYR A 256 22.67 0.12 36.06
CA TYR A 256 23.17 -0.28 37.36
C TYR A 256 22.12 -1.12 38.09
N LEU A 257 22.55 -2.19 38.73
CA LEU A 257 21.72 -3.06 39.55
C LEU A 257 22.47 -3.42 40.84
N ASN A 258 21.94 -2.95 41.96
CA ASN A 258 22.43 -3.35 43.28
C ASN A 258 21.90 -4.74 43.64
N THR A 259 22.79 -5.58 44.15
CA THR A 259 22.53 -6.99 44.47
C THR A 259 23.28 -7.36 45.75
N SER A 260 22.82 -8.40 46.47
CA SER A 260 23.61 -8.88 47.61
C SER A 260 24.88 -9.60 47.16
N THR A 261 25.90 -9.61 48.02
CA THR A 261 27.14 -10.39 47.83
C THR A 261 26.99 -11.78 48.43
N GLY A 262 27.62 -12.79 47.83
CA GLY A 262 27.72 -14.15 48.38
C GLY A 262 26.77 -15.18 47.77
N ASP A 263 25.82 -14.74 46.94
CA ASP A 263 24.92 -15.61 46.18
C ASP A 263 25.21 -15.51 44.68
N ASN A 264 25.30 -16.67 44.02
CA ASN A 264 25.43 -16.73 42.57
C ASN A 264 24.12 -16.28 41.89
N LYS A 265 24.26 -15.40 40.89
CA LYS A 265 23.18 -14.94 40.03
C LYS A 265 23.16 -15.75 38.75
N ASN A 266 21.96 -15.93 38.21
CA ASN A 266 21.72 -16.47 36.89
C ASN A 266 20.44 -15.85 36.33
N VAL A 267 20.51 -14.56 35.97
CA VAL A 267 19.35 -13.79 35.51
C VAL A 267 19.62 -13.11 34.19
N TYR A 268 18.58 -12.94 33.38
CA TYR A 268 18.63 -12.14 32.16
C TYR A 268 18.02 -10.77 32.43
N LEU A 269 18.80 -9.73 32.17
CA LEU A 269 18.30 -8.36 32.07
C LEU A 269 17.86 -8.15 30.62
N VAL A 270 16.67 -7.60 30.43
CA VAL A 270 16.11 -7.31 29.11
C VAL A 270 15.76 -5.83 29.08
N PHE A 271 16.23 -5.12 28.06
CA PHE A 271 15.98 -3.71 27.85
C PHE A 271 15.22 -3.55 26.54
N LEU A 272 13.95 -3.15 26.63
CA LEU A 272 13.20 -2.69 25.46
C LEU A 272 13.47 -1.19 25.28
N VAL A 273 14.11 -0.84 24.19
CA VAL A 273 14.40 0.53 23.78
C VAL A 273 13.37 0.95 22.74
N VAL A 274 12.66 2.05 22.96
CA VAL A 274 11.67 2.58 22.02
C VAL A 274 12.10 3.98 21.60
N TYR A 275 12.36 4.16 20.31
CA TYR A 275 12.88 5.42 19.76
C TYR A 275 11.76 6.35 19.32
N ASN A 276 12.07 7.65 19.25
CA ASN A 276 11.21 8.70 18.68
C ASN A 276 9.83 8.81 19.33
N VAL A 277 9.74 8.60 20.65
CA VAL A 277 8.47 8.72 21.37
C VAL A 277 8.21 10.18 21.70
N THR A 278 7.48 10.87 20.81
CA THR A 278 7.08 12.27 21.01
C THR A 278 6.26 12.43 22.30
N GLY A 279 6.71 13.34 23.18
CA GLY A 279 5.99 13.69 24.41
C GLY A 279 6.15 12.69 25.55
N CYS A 280 7.12 11.77 25.49
CA CYS A 280 7.40 10.86 26.59
C CYS A 280 8.69 11.24 27.33
N ASP A 281 8.56 11.68 28.58
CA ASP A 281 9.68 12.02 29.47
C ASP A 281 10.16 10.81 30.31
N TYR A 282 9.99 9.59 29.82
CA TYR A 282 10.17 8.37 30.62
C TYR A 282 11.22 7.41 30.03
N PRO A 283 12.18 6.87 30.80
CA PRO A 283 12.65 7.35 32.09
C PRO A 283 13.79 8.38 31.89
N ILE A 284 13.54 9.66 32.14
CA ILE A 284 14.64 10.55 32.57
C ILE A 284 14.96 10.11 34.00
N SER A 285 16.08 9.40 34.17
CA SER A 285 16.57 9.02 35.49
C SER A 285 16.79 10.28 36.33
N TYR A 286 15.92 10.52 37.32
CA TYR A 286 16.17 11.54 38.31
C TYR A 286 17.38 11.10 39.14
N SER A 287 18.44 11.90 39.09
CA SER A 287 19.58 11.86 40.00
C SER A 287 19.14 12.07 41.44
#